data_AF-A0A0C2VSF2-F1
#
_entry.id   AF-A0A0C2VSF2-F1
#
_cell.length_a   1.000
_cell.length_b   1.000
_cell.length_c   1.000
_cell.angle_alpha   90.00
_cell.angle_beta   90.00
_cell.angle_gamma   90.00
#
_symmetry.space_group_name_H-M   'P 1'
#
loop_
_entity.id
_entity.type
_entity.pdbx_description
1 polymer ?
#
loop_
_entity_poly.entity_id
_entity_poly.type
_entity_poly.pdbx_seq_one_letter_code
_entity_poly.pdbx_strand_id
1 'polypeptide(L)'
;MFAQAETIIKNESFGKQIRVVLTQMLFPSEKVLKNESYVVHYVEKNEEPIEYKHLTKAHALADYEYLAKIAKQEVKKGRSLC
;
A
#
# COMPACT_ATOMS: atom_id res chain seq x y z
N MET A 1 -5.59 21.45 7.74
CA MET A 1 -5.38 20.12 7.12
C MET A 1 -3.94 20.07 6.65
N PHE A 2 -3.08 19.25 7.27
CA PHE A 2 -1.73 19.02 6.74
C PHE A 2 -1.84 17.95 5.67
N ALA A 3 -1.68 18.33 4.40
CA ALA A 3 -1.49 17.35 3.34
C ALA A 3 -0.15 16.66 3.61
N GLN A 4 -0.18 15.40 4.05
CA GLN A 4 1.02 14.59 4.13
C GLN A 4 1.49 14.36 2.69
N ALA A 5 2.62 14.95 2.33
CA ALA A 5 3.19 14.76 1.01
C ALA A 5 3.87 13.38 0.99
N GLU A 6 3.33 12.49 0.17
CA GLU A 6 3.87 11.16 -0.07
C GLU A 6 4.34 11.04 -1.51
N THR A 7 5.48 10.38 -1.70
CA THR A 7 5.98 10.00 -3.02
C THR A 7 5.62 8.55 -3.28
N ILE A 8 4.98 8.28 -4.42
CA ILE A 8 4.72 6.93 -4.88
C ILE A 8 6.04 6.30 -5.34
N ILE A 9 6.44 5.20 -4.71
CA ILE A 9 7.60 4.38 -5.11
C ILE A 9 7.16 3.29 -6.08
N LYS A 10 6.09 2.57 -5.75
CA LYS A 10 5.49 1.53 -6.61
C LYS A 10 3.97 1.65 -6.59
N ASN A 11 3.36 1.28 -7.71
CA ASN A 11 1.91 1.32 -7.87
C ASN A 11 1.50 0.26 -8.89
N GLU A 12 0.80 -0.76 -8.43
CA GLU A 12 0.25 -1.81 -9.28
C GLU A 12 -1.25 -1.92 -9.08
N SER A 13 -1.97 -2.09 -10.19
CA SER A 13 -3.40 -2.35 -10.20
C SER A 13 -3.65 -3.78 -10.67
N PHE A 14 -4.49 -4.48 -9.93
CA PHE A 14 -4.87 -5.86 -10.19
C PHE A 14 -6.35 -5.90 -10.57
N GLY A 15 -6.61 -6.13 -11.86
CA GLY A 15 -7.97 -6.09 -12.40
C GLY A 15 -8.59 -4.71 -12.31
N LYS A 16 -9.91 -4.64 -12.05
CA LYS A 16 -10.67 -3.39 -11.87
C LYS A 16 -10.97 -3.07 -10.41
N GLN A 17 -10.51 -3.90 -9.48
CA GLN A 17 -10.99 -3.92 -8.10
C GLN A 17 -9.88 -3.63 -7.08
N ILE A 18 -8.66 -4.09 -7.29
CA ILE A 18 -7.60 -4.00 -6.28
C ILE A 18 -6.44 -3.15 -6.80
N ARG A 19 -5.88 -2.30 -5.93
CA ARG A 19 -4.68 -1.52 -6.19
C ARG A 19 -3.76 -1.59 -4.98
N VAL A 20 -2.49 -1.86 -5.21
CA VAL A 20 -1.45 -1.89 -4.17
C VAL A 20 -0.45 -0.79 -4.48
N VAL A 21 -0.24 0.11 -3.53
CA VAL A 21 0.64 1.28 -3.69
C VAL A 21 1.65 1.29 -2.57
N LEU A 22 2.94 1.39 -2.90
CA LEU A 22 4.00 1.66 -1.93
C LEU A 22 4.38 3.14 -2.06
N THR A 23 4.26 3.87 -0.97
CA THR A 23 4.62 5.28 -0.85
C THR A 23 5.73 5.50 0.19
N GLN A 24 6.36 6.66 0.12
CA GLN A 24 7.31 7.15 1.12
C GLN A 24 6.92 8.57 1.52
N MET A 25 6.93 8.83 2.83
CA MET A 25 6.66 10.17 3.34
C MET A 25 7.81 11.12 3.02
N LEU A 26 7.53 12.26 2.39
CA LEU A 26 8.53 13.26 1.99
C LEU A 26 8.90 14.20 3.14
N PHE A 27 7.93 14.59 3.96
CA PHE A 27 8.11 15.49 5.10
C PHE A 27 7.57 14.83 6.36
N PRO A 28 8.22 13.78 6.88
CA PRO A 28 7.82 13.21 8.14
C PRO A 28 7.99 14.28 9.22
N SER A 29 6.88 14.69 9.87
CA SER A 29 6.96 15.58 11.03
C SER A 29 7.86 14.97 12.11
N GLU A 30 8.53 15.77 12.96
CA GLU A 30 9.48 15.25 13.97
C GLU A 30 8.88 14.16 14.90
N LYS A 31 7.55 14.14 15.05
CA LYS A 31 6.82 13.07 15.77
C LYS A 31 6.68 11.76 14.97
N VAL A 32 6.63 11.83 13.64
CA VAL A 32 6.49 10.71 12.70
C VAL A 32 7.86 10.19 12.22
N LEU A 33 8.87 11.07 12.18
CA LEU A 33 10.27 10.79 11.82
C LEU A 33 10.88 9.60 12.56
N LYS A 34 10.42 9.32 13.79
CA LYS A 34 10.94 8.20 14.58
C LYS A 34 10.34 6.85 14.23
N ASN A 35 9.17 6.79 13.58
CA ASN A 35 8.38 5.55 13.57
C ASN A 35 7.90 5.08 12.18
N GLU A 36 7.74 5.94 11.17
CA GLU A 36 7.04 5.52 9.93
C GLU A 36 7.55 6.31 8.71
N SER A 37 8.25 5.68 7.77
CA SER A 37 8.81 6.33 6.57
C SER A 37 8.20 5.82 5.27
N TYR A 38 7.67 4.60 5.27
CA TYR A 38 7.11 3.92 4.11
C TYR A 38 5.71 3.44 4.43
N VAL A 39 4.79 3.56 3.49
CA VAL A 39 3.41 3.09 3.65
C VAL A 39 3.02 2.23 2.45
N VAL A 40 2.42 1.08 2.70
CA VAL A 40 1.81 0.24 1.68
C VAL A 40 0.30 0.39 1.80
N HIS A 41 -0.34 0.94 0.78
CA HIS A 41 -1.79 1.08 0.70
C HIS A 41 -2.34 -0.07 -0.14
N TYR A 42 -3.23 -0.85 0.46
CA TYR A 42 -4.06 -1.83 -0.22
C TYR A 42 -5.46 -1.24 -0.39
N VAL A 43 -5.84 -0.99 -1.63
CA VAL A 43 -7.10 -0.32 -1.97
C VAL A 43 -7.97 -1.29 -2.75
N GLU A 44 -9.07 -1.73 -2.15
CA GLU A 44 -10.12 -2.48 -2.83
C GLU A 44 -11.31 -1.57 -3.16
N LYS A 45 -11.91 -1.79 -4.32
CA LYS A 45 -13.03 -1.00 -4.82
C LYS A 45 -14.25 -1.17 -3.91
N ASN A 46 -14.76 -0.05 -3.40
CA ASN A 46 -15.87 0.05 -2.44
C ASN A 46 -15.52 -0.38 -1.01
N GLU A 47 -14.24 -0.59 -0.70
CA GLU A 47 -13.77 -0.83 0.67
C GLU A 47 -12.87 0.32 1.12
N GLU A 48 -12.70 0.46 2.43
CA GLU A 48 -11.75 1.42 3.00
C GLU A 48 -10.32 0.96 2.71
N PRO A 49 -9.41 1.88 2.31
CA PRO A 49 -8.02 1.54 2.06
C PRO A 49 -7.34 1.07 3.35
N ILE A 50 -6.61 -0.04 3.26
CA ILE A 50 -5.82 -0.59 4.37
C ILE A 50 -4.39 -0.12 4.21
N GLU A 51 -3.82 0.44 5.28
CA GLU A 51 -2.48 1.01 5.27
C GLU A 51 -1.54 0.21 6.19
N TYR A 52 -0.42 -0.22 5.63
CA TYR A 52 0.65 -0.91 6.34
C TYR A 52 1.87 0.01 6.41
N LYS A 53 2.26 0.39 7.62
CA LYS A 53 3.30 1.39 7.84
C LYS A 53 4.60 0.73 8.28
N HIS A 54 5.71 1.23 7.74
CA HIS A 54 7.03 0.65 7.97
C HIS A 54 8.10 1.72 8.15
N LEU A 55 9.07 1.37 8.98
CA LEU A 55 10.31 2.13 9.17
C LEU A 55 11.29 1.96 8.01
N THR A 56 11.40 0.75 7.49
CA THR A 56 12.42 0.40 6.50
C THR A 56 11.78 0.08 5.16
N LYS A 57 12.47 0.47 4.09
CA LYS A 57 12.09 0.14 2.71
C LYS A 57 11.98 -1.36 2.48
N ALA A 58 12.85 -2.14 3.13
CA ALA A 58 12.91 -3.59 2.95
C ALA A 58 11.63 -4.29 3.44
N HIS A 59 11.13 -3.93 4.64
CA HIS A 59 9.88 -4.48 5.15
C HIS A 59 8.68 -4.01 4.32
N ALA A 60 8.64 -2.73 3.96
CA ALA A 60 7.58 -2.20 3.10
C ALA A 60 7.54 -2.88 1.72
N LEU A 61 8.71 -3.20 1.17
CA LEU A 61 8.82 -3.91 -0.10
C LEU A 61 8.34 -5.36 0.02
N ALA A 62 8.68 -6.04 1.12
CA ALA A 62 8.23 -7.41 1.36
C ALA A 62 6.69 -7.47 1.48
N ASP A 63 6.09 -6.55 2.23
CA ASP A 63 4.63 -6.48 2.38
C ASP A 63 3.95 -6.09 1.07
N TYR A 64 4.52 -5.13 0.33
CA TYR A 64 4.06 -4.78 -1.00
C TYR A 64 4.04 -6.00 -1.93
N GLU A 65 5.13 -6.76 -2.00
CA GLU A 65 5.25 -7.93 -2.88
C GLU A 65 4.31 -9.06 -2.45
N TYR A 66 4.14 -9.26 -1.14
CA TYR A 66 3.18 -10.19 -0.59
C TYR A 66 1.75 -9.82 -1.00
N LEU A 67 1.33 -8.58 -0.75
CA LEU A 67 -0.01 -8.10 -1.09
C LEU A 67 -0.27 -8.10 -2.60
N ALA A 68 0.73 -7.72 -3.41
CA ALA A 68 0.67 -7.82 -4.86
C ALA A 68 0.45 -9.26 -5.33
N LYS A 69 1.12 -10.23 -4.69
CA LYS A 69 0.93 -11.66 -4.99
C LYS A 69 -0.47 -12.13 -4.62
N ILE A 70 -1.00 -11.73 -3.45
CA ILE A 70 -2.36 -12.07 -3.03
C ILE A 70 -3.38 -11.45 -3.98
N ALA A 71 -3.30 -10.14 -4.26
CA ALA A 71 -4.18 -9.44 -5.19
C ALA A 71 -4.21 -10.09 -6.58
N LYS A 72 -3.03 -10.45 -7.11
CA LYS A 72 -2.91 -11.17 -8.38
C LYS A 72 -3.61 -12.54 -8.33
N GLN A 73 -3.53 -13.25 -7.21
CA GLN A 73 -4.22 -14.52 -7.04
C GLN A 73 -5.74 -14.35 -6.92
N GLU A 74 -6.23 -13.34 -6.20
CA GLU A 74 -7.66 -13.07 -6.05
C GLU A 74 -8.31 -12.70 -7.39
N VAL A 75 -7.63 -11.90 -8.21
CA VAL A 75 -8.10 -11.58 -9.57
C VAL A 75 -8.06 -12.80 -10.49
N LYS A 76 -7.03 -13.65 -10.39
CA LYS A 76 -6.92 -14.88 -11.20
C LYS A 76 -7.92 -15.96 -10.81
N LYS A 77 -8.17 -16.12 -9.51
CA LYS A 77 -9.22 -17.00 -8.97
C LYS A 77 -10.61 -16.40 -9.20
N GLY A 78 -10.66 -15.15 -9.69
CA GLY A 78 -11.85 -14.46 -10.15
C GLY A 78 -12.92 -14.47 -9.09
N ARG A 79 -12.61 -13.97 -7.88
CA ARG A 79 -13.49 -13.89 -6.69
C ARG A 79 -14.95 -14.17 -7.06
N SER A 80 -15.28 -15.45 -7.17
CA SER A 80 -16.64 -15.96 -7.26
C SER A 80 -17.10 -15.92 -5.82
N LEU A 81 -17.39 -14.71 -5.34
CA LEU A 81 -18.28 -14.55 -4.21
C LEU A 81 -19.64 -14.97 -4.76
N CYS A 82 -19.93 -16.25 -4.57
CA CYS A 82 -21.27 -16.81 -4.73
C CYS A 82 -22.27 -16.00 -3.89
#